data_AF-A0A1D2W979-F1
#
_entry.id   AF-A0A1D2W979-F1
#
_cell.length_a   1.000
_cell.length_b   1.000
_cell.length_c   1.000
_cell.angle_alpha   90.00
_cell.angle_beta   90.00
_cell.angle_gamma   90.00
#
_symmetry.space_group_name_H-M   'P 1'
#
loop_
_entity.id
_entity.type
_entity.pdbx_description
1 polymer ?
#
loop_
_entity_poly.entity_id
_entity_poly.type
_entity_poly.pdbx_seq_one_letter_code
_entity_poly.pdbx_strand_id
1 'polypeptide(L)' 'MTINSLDAGASLTSTNTFTIPTTATEYTSKVIPAGNYYILCYIDRYNTIDEYNELNNVLATVGTITIT' A
#
# COMPACT_ATOMS: atom_id res chain seq x y z
N MET A 1 -3.87 2.44 -12.61
CA MET A 1 -3.16 1.50 -13.48
C MET A 1 -3.71 0.12 -13.18
N THR A 2 -4.38 -0.52 -14.13
CA THR A 2 -4.88 -1.89 -13.95
C THR A 2 -3.83 -2.84 -14.51
N ILE A 3 -3.36 -3.79 -13.69
CA ILE A 3 -2.39 -4.80 -14.11
C ILE A 3 -3.17 -6.09 -14.32
N ASN A 4 -3.30 -6.53 -15.57
CA ASN A 4 -4.11 -7.72 -15.88
C ASN A 4 -3.29 -9.03 -15.77
N SER A 5 -1.98 -8.98 -15.99
CA SER A 5 -1.04 -10.09 -15.79
C SER A 5 0.40 -9.59 -15.97
N LEU A 6 1.37 -10.31 -15.39
CA LEU A 6 2.80 -10.18 -15.64
C LEU A 6 3.33 -11.53 -16.12
N ASP A 7 4.15 -11.54 -17.17
CA ASP A 7 4.81 -12.77 -17.63
C ASP A 7 5.84 -13.25 -16.60
N ALA A 8 6.20 -14.54 -16.64
CA ALA A 8 7.19 -15.12 -15.74
C ALA A 8 8.53 -14.38 -15.83
N GLY A 9 9.02 -13.88 -14.68
CA GLY A 9 10.27 -13.11 -14.59
C GLY A 9 10.16 -11.63 -15.00
N ALA A 10 8.98 -11.17 -15.42
CA ALA A 10 8.72 -9.74 -15.62
C ALA A 10 8.60 -9.01 -14.27
N SER A 11 8.85 -7.71 -14.28
CA SER A 11 8.62 -6.82 -13.14
C SER A 11 7.91 -5.57 -13.60
N LEU A 12 7.13 -4.97 -12.68
CA LEU A 12 6.45 -3.71 -12.91
C LEU A 12 6.67 -2.79 -11.71
N THR A 13 7.11 -1.57 -11.99
CA THR A 13 7.19 -0.52 -10.99
C THR A 13 6.05 0.46 -11.21
N SER A 14 5.23 0.67 -10.19
CA SER A 14 4.22 1.73 -10.17
C SER A 14 4.54 2.69 -9.04
N THR A 15 4.52 3.99 -9.35
CA THR A 15 4.71 5.05 -8.36
C THR A 15 3.41 5.81 -8.22
N ASN A 16 2.95 5.97 -6.99
CA ASN A 16 1.78 6.78 -6.66
C ASN A 16 2.10 7.69 -5.48
N THR A 17 1.49 8.87 -5.47
CA THR A 17 1.55 9.81 -4.35
C THR A 17 0.20 9.84 -3.68
N PHE A 18 0.17 9.75 -2.36
CA PHE A 18 -1.06 9.91 -1.58
C PHE A 18 -0.80 10.90 -0.44
N THR A 19 -1.86 11.58 -0.02
CA THR A 19 -1.83 12.46 1.14
C THR A 19 -2.37 11.69 2.35
N ILE A 20 -1.63 11.72 3.46
CA ILE A 20 -2.13 11.18 4.72
C ILE A 20 -3.25 12.09 5.22
N PRO A 21 -4.46 11.57 5.48
CA PRO A 21 -5.56 12.42 5.93
C PRO A 21 -5.40 12.76 7.41
N THR A 22 -4.91 13.96 7.68
CA THR A 22 -4.77 14.53 9.03
C THR A 22 -5.94 15.46 9.41
N THR A 23 -6.83 15.75 8.45
CA THR A 23 -8.04 16.55 8.65
C THR A 23 -9.24 15.86 8.01
N ALA A 24 -10.42 16.03 8.62
CA ALA A 24 -11.65 15.50 8.06
C ALA A 24 -12.07 16.35 6.86
N THR A 25 -12.48 15.70 5.77
CA THR A 25 -13.09 16.35 4.61
C THR A 25 -14.41 15.67 4.28
N GLU A 26 -15.20 16.24 3.36
CA GLU A 26 -16.40 15.59 2.81
C GLU A 26 -16.12 14.17 2.30
N TYR A 27 -14.92 13.95 1.77
CA TYR A 27 -14.49 12.69 1.16
C TYR A 27 -13.58 11.86 2.06
N THR A 28 -13.28 12.30 3.28
CA THR A 28 -12.41 11.57 4.21
C THR A 28 -12.86 11.75 5.65
N SER A 29 -13.69 10.81 6.11
CA SER A 29 -14.21 10.80 7.48
C SER A 29 -13.22 10.23 8.50
N LYS A 30 -12.20 9.49 8.06
CA LYS A 30 -11.19 8.89 8.94
C LYS A 30 -9.92 9.74 8.94
N VAL A 31 -9.72 10.46 10.04
CA VAL A 31 -8.49 11.18 10.34
C VAL A 31 -7.50 10.23 11.01
N ILE A 32 -6.26 10.24 10.55
CA ILE A 32 -5.15 9.54 11.21
C ILE A 32 -4.60 10.46 12.31
N PRO A 33 -4.63 10.03 13.59
CA PRO A 33 -4.05 10.80 14.69
C PRO A 33 -2.54 11.00 14.54
N ALA A 34 -1.99 11.96 15.29
CA ALA A 34 -0.55 12.11 15.43
C ALA A 34 0.08 10.83 16.00
N GLY A 35 1.26 10.48 15.49
CA GLY A 35 1.95 9.24 15.86
C GLY A 35 2.97 8.79 14.83
N ASN A 36 3.64 7.68 15.12
CA ASN A 36 4.63 7.07 14.24
C ASN A 36 4.02 5.86 13.53
N TYR A 37 4.04 5.87 12.20
CA TYR A 37 3.38 4.86 11.37
C TYR A 37 4.35 4.24 10.36
N TYR A 38 4.17 2.95 10.09
CA TYR A 38 4.73 2.31 8.91
C TYR A 38 3.77 2.47 7.73
N ILE A 39 4.31 2.64 6.52
CA ILE A 39 3.51 2.51 5.29
C ILE A 39 3.67 1.10 4.76
N LEU A 40 2.55 0.49 4.38
CA LEU A 40 2.52 -0.83 3.77
C LEU A 40 2.07 -0.71 2.30
N CYS A 41 2.73 -1.47 1.44
CA CYS A 41 2.21 -1.85 0.13
C CYS A 41 1.74 -3.30 0.23
N TYR A 42 0.50 -3.57 -0.17
CA TYR A 42 -0.07 -4.92 -0.18
C TYR A 42 -0.67 -5.21 -1.56
N ILE A 43 -0.05 -6.13 -2.29
CA ILE A 43 -0.57 -6.65 -3.57
C ILE A 43 -1.49 -7.84 -3.32
N ASP A 44 -2.37 -8.14 -4.29
CA ASP A 44 -3.43 -9.17 -4.18
C ASP A 44 -4.08 -9.27 -2.80
N ARG A 45 -4.50 -8.13 -2.22
CA ARG A 45 -4.99 -8.06 -0.83
C ARG A 45 -6.21 -8.95 -0.52
N TYR A 46 -6.86 -9.48 -1.56
CA TYR A 46 -8.02 -10.35 -1.46
C TYR A 46 -7.69 -11.81 -1.75
N ASN A 47 -6.41 -12.13 -1.99
CA ASN A 47 -5.89 -13.47 -2.25
C ASN A 47 -6.66 -14.14 -3.41
N THR A 48 -6.79 -13.41 -4.52
CA THR A 48 -7.58 -13.81 -5.69
C THR A 48 -6.80 -14.60 -6.72
N ILE A 49 -5.46 -14.49 -6.72
CA ILE A 49 -4.57 -15.22 -7.62
C ILE A 49 -3.71 -16.13 -6.75
N ASP A 50 -3.69 -17.43 -7.05
CA ASP A 50 -2.80 -18.37 -6.35
C ASP A 50 -1.35 -18.12 -6.81
N GLU A 51 -0.49 -17.70 -5.88
CA GLU A 51 0.92 -17.44 -6.13
C GLU A 51 1.81 -18.48 -5.42
N TYR A 52 3.06 -18.63 -5.85
CA TYR A 52 4.00 -19.58 -5.22
C TYR A 52 4.27 -19.25 -3.74
N ASN A 53 4.18 -17.96 -3.37
CA ASN A 53 4.47 -17.50 -2.02
C ASN A 53 3.65 -16.27 -1.63
N GLU A 54 2.46 -16.49 -1.07
CA GLU A 54 1.58 -15.41 -0.55
C GLU A 54 2.20 -14.52 0.53
N LEU A 55 3.27 -14.99 1.20
CA LEU A 55 3.90 -14.23 2.28
C LEU A 55 4.76 -13.07 1.77
N ASN A 56 5.05 -13.01 0.47
CA ASN A 56 5.85 -11.93 -0.12
C ASN A 56 4.99 -10.76 -0.68
N ASN A 57 3.67 -10.82 -0.51
CA ASN A 57 2.73 -9.82 -1.05
C ASN A 57 2.67 -8.53 -0.23
N VAL A 58 3.27 -8.51 0.96
CA VAL A 58 3.29 -7.35 1.86
C VAL A 58 4.71 -6.81 2.00
N LEU A 59 4.87 -5.53 1.68
CA LEU A 59 6.10 -4.77 1.94
C LEU A 59 5.78 -3.61 2.89
N ALA A 60 6.62 -3.40 3.91
CA ALA A 60 6.53 -2.25 4.81
C ALA A 60 7.75 -1.34 4.67
N THR A 61 7.60 -0.06 5.02
CA THR A 61 8.74 0.86 5.15
C THR A 61 9.72 0.38 6.22
N VAL A 62 11.01 0.62 6.02
CA VAL A 62 12.06 0.25 7.00
C VAL A 62 11.92 1.05 8.30
N GLY A 63 11.58 2.33 8.18
CA GLY A 63 11.36 3.24 9.31
C GLY A 63 9.92 3.72 9.41
N THR A 64 9.63 4.38 10.52
CA THR A 64 8.35 5.07 10.73
C THR A 64 8.36 6.45 10.12
N ILE A 65 7.18 6.89 9.66
CA ILE A 65 6.88 8.27 9.31
C ILE A 65 6.10 8.88 10.47
N THR A 66 6.54 10.05 10.93
CA THR A 66 5.87 10.79 12.00
C THR A 66 4.78 11.69 11.42
N ILE A 67 3.55 11.48 11.88
CA ILE A 67 2.42 12.39 11.69
C ILE A 67 2.35 13.28 12.92
N THR A 68 2.33 14.60 12.71
CA THR A 68 2.25 15.63 13.76
C THR A 68 0.89 16.31 13.78
#